data_AF-A0A7Y2DJY4-F1
#
_entry.id   AF-A0A7Y2DJY4-F1
#
_cell.length_a   1.000
_cell.length_b   1.000
_cell.length_c   1.000
_cell.angle_alpha   90.00
_cell.angle_beta   90.00
_cell.angle_gamma   90.00
#
_symmetry.space_group_name_H-M   'P 1'
#
loop_
_entity.id
_entity.type
_entity.pdbx_description
1 polymer ?
#
loop_
_entity_poly.entity_id
_entity_poly.type
_entity_poly.pdbx_seq_one_letter_code
_entity_poly.pdbx_strand_id
1 'polypeptide(L)'
;AHARFDAVSRTYEYWVVQEKNPFYADFAYYVRHPLDVSAMNKAAKILLQHKDFECFSKSNTDVKTYQCDIENALWEWKGDRLVFTITADRFLRNMVRAVVGTLLEVGRKKYTPEHVKTVINSKDRGKAGPSVPAKGLYLVSVLYPEKMTLKHG
;
A
#
# COMPACT_ATOMS: atom_id res chain seq x y z
N ALA A 1 -6.53 -3.98 26.93
CA ALA A 1 -6.66 -4.01 25.46
C ALA A 1 -6.01 -2.76 24.89
N HIS A 2 -4.98 -2.90 24.08
CA HIS A 2 -4.28 -1.79 23.44
C HIS A 2 -4.55 -1.88 21.93
N ALA A 3 -5.46 -1.04 21.42
CA ALA A 3 -5.97 -1.07 20.04
C ALA A 3 -4.88 -1.07 18.95
N ARG A 4 -3.65 -0.68 19.29
CA ARG A 4 -2.47 -0.69 18.40
C ARG A 4 -1.65 -1.99 18.47
N PHE A 5 -1.49 -2.59 19.65
CA PHE A 5 -0.61 -3.75 19.84
C PHE A 5 -1.34 -5.07 19.64
N ASP A 6 -2.65 -5.07 19.86
CA ASP A 6 -3.48 -6.27 19.72
C ASP A 6 -3.96 -6.50 18.28
N ALA A 7 -3.64 -5.61 17.33
CA ALA A 7 -4.08 -5.78 15.94
C ALA A 7 -3.19 -6.81 15.22
N VAL A 8 -3.81 -7.89 14.73
CA VAL A 8 -3.18 -9.00 13.99
C VAL A 8 -2.90 -8.63 12.54
N SER A 9 -3.82 -7.91 11.91
CA SER A 9 -3.63 -7.41 10.55
C SER A 9 -4.41 -6.12 10.31
N ARG A 10 -3.97 -5.35 9.32
CA ARG A 10 -4.60 -4.12 8.87
C ARG A 10 -4.78 -4.19 7.37
N THR A 11 -5.93 -3.76 6.89
CA THR A 11 -6.19 -3.63 5.46
C THR A 11 -6.38 -2.17 5.09
N TYR A 12 -5.61 -1.71 4.12
CA TYR A 12 -5.79 -0.41 3.49
C TYR A 12 -6.32 -0.56 2.08
N GLU A 13 -7.15 0.39 1.66
CA GLU A 13 -7.47 0.61 0.26
C GLU A 13 -6.86 1.95 -0.20
N TYR A 14 -6.38 1.99 -1.45
CA TYR A 14 -6.02 3.23 -2.11
C TYR A 14 -6.83 3.41 -3.40
N TRP A 15 -7.52 4.54 -3.53
CA TRP A 15 -8.43 4.79 -4.64
C TRP A 15 -7.82 5.70 -5.70
N VAL A 16 -7.90 5.27 -6.95
CA VAL A 16 -7.45 5.98 -8.14
C VAL A 16 -8.61 6.11 -9.11
N VAL A 17 -8.74 7.29 -9.73
CA VAL A 17 -9.71 7.56 -10.79
C VAL A 17 -8.97 8.05 -12.04
N GLN A 18 -9.40 7.60 -13.23
CA GLN A 18 -8.82 8.04 -14.50
C GLN A 18 -9.63 9.15 -15.20
N GLU A 19 -10.85 9.39 -14.71
CA GLU A 19 -11.72 10.47 -15.17
C GLU A 19 -11.92 11.51 -14.07
N LYS A 20 -12.09 12.77 -14.46
CA LYS A 20 -12.36 13.84 -13.50
C LYS A 20 -13.81 13.72 -13.05
N ASN A 21 -14.00 13.56 -11.74
CA ASN A 21 -15.32 13.55 -11.12
C ASN A 21 -15.25 14.43 -9.84
N PRO A 22 -16.07 15.50 -9.74
CA PRO A 22 -16.11 16.35 -8.55
C PRO A 22 -16.37 15.58 -7.25
N PHE A 23 -17.14 14.49 -7.31
CA PHE A 23 -17.43 13.65 -6.14
C PHE A 23 -16.20 12.90 -5.60
N TYR A 24 -15.12 12.79 -6.37
CA TYR A 24 -13.88 12.14 -5.96
C TYR A 24 -12.70 13.11 -5.76
N ALA A 25 -12.92 14.41 -5.95
CA ALA A 25 -11.85 15.40 -5.95
C ALA A 25 -10.96 15.33 -4.69
N ASP A 26 -11.58 15.09 -3.53
CA ASP A 26 -10.89 14.98 -2.23
C ASP A 26 -10.80 13.54 -1.69
N PHE A 27 -11.23 12.55 -2.47
CA PHE A 27 -11.38 11.16 -2.02
C PHE A 27 -10.63 10.13 -2.87
N ALA A 28 -10.13 10.52 -4.04
CA ALA A 28 -9.32 9.64 -4.87
C ALA A 28 -8.15 10.40 -5.50
N TYR A 29 -7.14 9.64 -5.91
CA TYR A 29 -6.06 10.19 -6.71
C TYR A 29 -6.41 10.15 -8.19
N TYR A 30 -6.52 11.34 -8.79
CA TYR A 30 -6.69 11.46 -10.22
C TYR A 30 -5.39 11.15 -10.96
N VAL A 31 -5.41 10.12 -11.81
CA VAL A 31 -4.30 9.74 -12.68
C VAL A 31 -4.78 9.75 -14.12
N ARG A 32 -4.38 10.78 -14.87
CA ARG A 32 -4.78 10.97 -16.27
C ARG A 32 -4.20 9.91 -17.22
N HIS A 33 -3.01 9.41 -16.93
CA HIS A 33 -2.35 8.46 -17.81
C HIS A 33 -3.02 7.08 -17.73
N PRO A 34 -3.20 6.38 -18.86
CA PRO A 34 -3.62 4.99 -18.85
C PRO A 34 -2.69 4.13 -17.99
N LEU A 35 -3.28 3.16 -17.29
CA LEU A 35 -2.56 2.27 -16.39
C LEU A 35 -2.68 0.82 -16.86
N ASP A 36 -1.54 0.15 -17.00
CA ASP A 36 -1.47 -1.29 -17.20
C ASP A 36 -1.67 -2.02 -15.87
N VAL A 37 -2.94 -2.28 -15.53
CA VAL A 37 -3.32 -2.94 -14.27
C VAL A 37 -2.74 -4.36 -14.17
N SER A 38 -2.56 -5.05 -15.30
CA SER A 38 -1.93 -6.38 -15.31
C SER A 38 -0.47 -6.30 -14.88
N ALA A 39 0.30 -5.36 -15.44
CA ALA A 39 1.68 -5.12 -15.02
C ALA A 39 1.77 -4.68 -13.55
N MET A 40 0.85 -3.81 -13.10
CA MET A 40 0.77 -3.40 -11.70
C MET A 40 0.51 -4.58 -10.75
N ASN A 41 -0.36 -5.51 -11.13
CA ASN A 41 -0.64 -6.71 -10.32
C ASN A 41 0.51 -7.71 -10.34
N LYS A 42 1.26 -7.84 -11.45
CA LYS A 42 2.51 -8.61 -11.47
C LYS A 42 3.53 -8.02 -10.50
N ALA A 43 3.66 -6.70 -10.47
CA ALA A 43 4.55 -6.00 -9.55
C ALA A 43 4.08 -6.12 -8.09
N ALA A 44 2.77 -6.03 -7.83
CA ALA A 44 2.20 -6.17 -6.50
C ALA A 44 2.47 -7.57 -5.89
N LYS A 45 2.44 -8.64 -6.70
CA LYS A 45 2.78 -10.00 -6.24
C LYS A 45 4.21 -10.14 -5.72
N ILE A 46 5.14 -9.29 -6.17
CA ILE A 46 6.52 -9.29 -5.67
C ILE A 46 6.54 -8.86 -4.20
N LEU A 47 5.63 -7.97 -3.77
CA LEU A 47 5.53 -7.52 -2.39
C LEU A 47 5.28 -8.71 -1.44
N LEU A 48 4.47 -9.67 -1.84
CA LEU A 48 4.14 -10.88 -1.05
C LEU A 48 5.36 -11.80 -0.81
N GLN A 49 6.45 -11.61 -1.56
CA GLN A 49 7.64 -12.45 -1.48
C GLN A 49 8.75 -11.83 -0.62
N HIS A 50 8.50 -10.65 -0.04
CA HIS A 50 9.50 -9.89 0.71
C HIS A 50 8.97 -9.53 2.09
N LYS A 51 9.91 -9.31 3.02
CA LYS A 51 9.59 -8.86 4.38
C LYS A 51 10.21 -7.51 4.72
N ASP A 52 11.41 -7.21 4.22
CA ASP A 52 12.09 -5.94 4.47
C ASP A 52 11.60 -4.86 3.49
N PHE A 53 10.93 -3.84 4.01
CA PHE A 53 10.36 -2.73 3.23
C PHE A 53 10.99 -1.38 3.56
N GLU A 54 12.26 -1.36 3.97
CA GLU A 54 12.99 -0.13 4.28
C GLU A 54 12.92 0.92 3.16
N CYS A 55 13.00 0.49 1.89
CA CYS A 55 12.85 1.37 0.72
C CYS A 55 11.51 2.13 0.65
N PHE A 56 10.47 1.68 1.36
CA PHE A 56 9.17 2.35 1.41
C PHE A 56 8.95 3.14 2.70
N SER A 57 9.90 3.12 3.63
CA SER A 57 9.85 3.96 4.83
C SER A 57 10.21 5.40 4.50
N LYS A 58 9.59 6.35 5.21
CA LYS A 58 10.10 7.72 5.24
C LYS A 58 11.31 7.78 6.19
N SER A 59 12.33 8.57 5.86
CA SER A 59 13.48 8.83 6.74
C SER A 59 13.05 9.41 8.10
N ASN A 60 13.84 9.20 9.16
CA ASN A 60 13.58 9.65 10.54
C ASN A 60 12.32 9.04 11.17
N THR A 61 12.26 7.70 11.18
CA THR A 61 11.22 6.94 11.88
C THR A 61 11.83 6.17 13.05
N ASP A 62 11.23 6.25 14.24
CA ASP A 62 11.60 5.46 15.44
C ASP A 62 11.17 3.98 15.32
N VAL A 63 11.35 3.37 14.15
CA VAL A 63 10.98 1.99 13.89
C VAL A 63 12.15 1.07 14.23
N LYS A 64 11.90 0.09 15.10
CA LYS A 64 12.90 -0.92 15.49
C LYS A 64 13.17 -1.98 14.41
N THR A 65 12.27 -2.07 13.42
CA THR A 65 12.37 -3.00 12.29
C THR A 65 11.55 -2.49 11.11
N TYR A 66 12.06 -2.75 9.91
CA TYR A 66 11.42 -2.52 8.62
C TYR A 66 10.67 -3.76 8.09
N GLN A 67 10.64 -4.83 8.88
CA GLN A 67 9.95 -6.06 8.52
C GLN A 67 8.43 -5.90 8.63
N CYS A 68 7.73 -6.26 7.55
CA CYS A 68 6.27 -6.39 7.49
C CYS A 68 5.96 -7.70 6.73
N ASP A 69 4.86 -8.36 7.08
CA ASP A 69 4.36 -9.53 6.36
C ASP A 69 3.10 -9.14 5.59
N ILE A 70 3.19 -9.10 4.26
CA ILE A 70 2.08 -8.70 3.39
C ILE A 70 1.32 -9.95 2.98
N GLU A 71 0.06 -10.03 3.38
CA GLU A 71 -0.84 -11.15 3.11
C GLU A 71 -1.59 -10.98 1.78
N ASN A 72 -1.89 -9.74 1.40
CA ASN A 72 -2.62 -9.42 0.18
C ASN A 72 -2.12 -8.11 -0.43
N ALA A 73 -2.04 -8.04 -1.76
CA ALA A 73 -1.73 -6.84 -2.52
C ALA A 73 -2.31 -6.96 -3.94
N LEU A 74 -3.40 -6.24 -4.22
CA LEU A 74 -4.16 -6.41 -5.46
C LEU A 74 -4.80 -5.11 -5.94
N TRP A 75 -4.69 -4.83 -7.23
CA TRP A 75 -5.42 -3.79 -7.95
C TRP A 75 -6.63 -4.37 -8.68
N GLU A 76 -7.80 -3.74 -8.49
CA GLU A 76 -9.06 -4.14 -9.14
C GLU A 76 -9.88 -2.91 -9.54
N TRP A 77 -10.57 -3.01 -10.68
CA TRP A 77 -11.60 -2.04 -11.04
C TRP A 77 -12.85 -2.31 -10.22
N LYS A 78 -13.32 -1.30 -9.49
CA LYS A 78 -14.59 -1.31 -8.76
C LYS A 78 -15.44 -0.15 -9.29
N GLY A 79 -16.28 -0.44 -10.29
CA GLY A 79 -17.06 0.58 -11.00
C GLY A 79 -16.14 1.53 -11.77
N ASP A 80 -16.21 2.82 -11.45
CA ASP A 80 -15.47 3.90 -12.13
C ASP A 80 -14.10 4.22 -11.50
N ARG A 81 -13.69 3.45 -10.49
CA ARG A 81 -12.41 3.62 -9.80
C ARG A 81 -11.57 2.35 -9.79
N LEU A 82 -10.27 2.57 -9.79
CA LEU A 82 -9.25 1.54 -9.62
C LEU A 82 -8.84 1.53 -8.13
N VAL A 83 -8.99 0.39 -7.47
CA VAL A 83 -8.75 0.24 -6.03
C VAL A 83 -7.57 -0.69 -5.80
N PHE A 84 -6.58 -0.23 -5.05
CA PHE A 84 -5.51 -1.08 -4.52
C PHE A 84 -5.84 -1.51 -3.11
N THR A 85 -5.97 -2.82 -2.88
CA THR A 85 -6.16 -3.39 -1.55
C THR A 85 -4.84 -4.01 -1.09
N ILE A 86 -4.39 -3.64 0.11
CA ILE A 86 -3.20 -4.22 0.74
C ILE A 86 -3.48 -4.60 2.19
N THR A 87 -3.15 -5.83 2.56
CA THR A 87 -3.28 -6.36 3.93
C THR A 87 -1.92 -6.80 4.43
N ALA A 88 -1.58 -6.41 5.66
CA ALA A 88 -0.35 -6.82 6.34
C ALA A 88 -0.52 -6.82 7.86
N ASP A 89 0.39 -7.48 8.57
CA ASP A 89 0.49 -7.42 10.03
C ASP A 89 0.68 -5.98 10.54
N ARG A 90 1.54 -5.22 9.85
CA ARG A 90 1.83 -3.81 10.10
C ARG A 90 2.29 -3.10 8.84
N PHE A 91 2.30 -1.77 8.91
CA PHE A 91 2.84 -0.91 7.85
C PHE A 91 3.82 0.11 8.45
N LEU A 92 4.86 0.44 7.69
CA LEU A 92 5.78 1.52 8.04
C LEU A 92 5.12 2.87 7.73
N ARG A 93 5.60 3.94 8.39
CA ARG A 93 5.11 5.29 8.12
C ARG A 93 5.29 5.59 6.64
N ASN A 94 4.20 5.98 5.97
CA ASN A 94 4.16 6.34 4.55
C ASN A 94 4.38 5.16 3.56
N MET A 95 4.47 3.92 4.04
CA MET A 95 4.73 2.74 3.23
C MET A 95 3.70 2.55 2.11
N VAL A 96 2.41 2.49 2.45
CA VAL A 96 1.34 2.23 1.46
C VAL A 96 1.37 3.27 0.33
N ARG A 97 1.60 4.55 0.66
CA ARG A 97 1.68 5.63 -0.33
C ARG A 97 2.91 5.51 -1.24
N ALA A 98 4.05 5.06 -0.70
CA ALA A 98 5.25 4.82 -1.50
C ALA A 98 5.12 3.57 -2.39
N VAL A 99 4.50 2.50 -1.88
CA VAL A 99 4.16 1.30 -2.65
C VAL A 99 3.26 1.66 -3.82
N VAL A 100 2.12 2.31 -3.57
CA VAL A 100 1.18 2.73 -4.62
C VAL A 100 1.87 3.57 -5.69
N GLY A 101 2.69 4.55 -5.28
CA GLY A 101 3.44 5.38 -6.23
C GLY A 101 4.39 4.60 -7.11
N THR A 102 5.09 3.62 -6.54
CA THR A 102 5.99 2.73 -7.29
C THR A 102 5.23 1.86 -8.28
N LEU A 103 4.10 1.29 -7.87
CA LEU A 103 3.25 0.49 -8.76
C LEU A 103 2.64 1.34 -9.88
N LEU A 104 2.27 2.59 -9.62
CA LEU A 104 1.78 3.49 -10.66
C LEU A 104 2.84 3.79 -11.72
N GLU A 105 4.12 3.90 -11.37
CA GLU A 105 5.19 4.07 -12.36
C GLU A 105 5.36 2.82 -13.23
N VAL A 106 5.10 1.61 -12.68
CA VAL A 106 4.99 0.37 -13.48
C VAL A 106 3.76 0.41 -14.39
N GLY A 107 2.60 0.81 -13.88
CA GLY A 107 1.35 0.93 -14.65
C GLY A 107 1.47 1.92 -15.81
N ARG A 108 2.26 2.98 -15.64
CA ARG A 108 2.61 3.96 -16.67
C ARG A 108 3.68 3.46 -17.65
N LYS A 109 4.13 2.21 -17.51
CA LYS A 109 5.19 1.57 -18.30
C LYS A 109 6.54 2.28 -18.24
N LYS A 110 6.79 3.06 -17.19
CA LYS A 110 8.11 3.67 -16.95
C LYS A 110 9.11 2.66 -16.42
N TYR A 111 8.62 1.68 -15.64
CA TYR A 111 9.39 0.57 -15.11
C TYR A 111 8.69 -0.76 -15.40
N THR A 112 9.47 -1.83 -15.46
CA THR A 112 8.92 -3.19 -15.53
C THR A 112 8.47 -3.66 -14.15
N PRO A 113 7.59 -4.68 -14.06
CA PRO A 113 7.24 -5.28 -12.77
C PRO A 113 8.46 -5.72 -11.96
N GLU A 114 9.45 -6.32 -12.62
CA GLU A 114 10.68 -6.84 -11.99
C GLU A 114 11.52 -5.74 -11.35
N HIS A 115 11.41 -4.49 -11.83
CA HIS A 115 12.09 -3.35 -11.23
C HIS A 115 11.69 -3.16 -9.76
N VAL A 116 10.45 -3.51 -9.37
CA VAL A 116 10.01 -3.42 -7.96
C VAL A 116 10.85 -4.31 -7.06
N LYS A 117 11.30 -5.48 -7.54
CA LYS A 117 12.24 -6.33 -6.80
C LYS A 117 13.57 -5.62 -6.58
N THR A 118 14.08 -4.92 -7.59
CA THR A 118 15.31 -4.13 -7.48
C THR A 118 15.17 -2.99 -6.47
N VAL A 119 14.03 -2.32 -6.44
CA VAL A 119 13.72 -1.25 -5.46
C VAL A 119 13.67 -1.80 -4.03
N ILE A 120 13.01 -2.93 -3.81
CA ILE A 120 12.93 -3.55 -2.48
C ILE A 120 14.32 -3.95 -2.00
N ASN A 121 15.06 -4.66 -2.85
CA ASN A 121 16.40 -5.15 -2.50
C ASN A 121 17.42 -4.02 -2.29
N SER A 122 17.22 -2.84 -2.87
CA SER A 122 18.14 -1.73 -2.67
C SER A 122 18.00 -1.08 -1.29
N LYS A 123 16.87 -1.27 -0.60
CA LYS A 123 16.53 -0.61 0.67
C LYS A 123 16.59 0.93 0.63
N ASP A 124 16.63 1.48 -0.58
CA ASP A 124 16.89 2.89 -0.83
C ASP A 124 15.59 3.57 -1.25
N ARG A 125 15.12 4.48 -0.39
CA ARG A 125 13.89 5.25 -0.64
C ARG A 125 13.98 6.08 -1.92
N GLY A 126 15.16 6.52 -2.33
CA GLY A 126 15.37 7.28 -3.56
C GLY A 126 15.06 6.49 -4.83
N LYS A 127 15.12 5.15 -4.78
CA LYS A 127 14.77 4.28 -5.91
C LYS A 127 13.29 3.93 -5.98
N ALA A 128 12.55 4.09 -4.89
CA ALA A 128 11.11 3.89 -4.88
C ALA A 128 10.37 5.08 -5.52
N GLY A 129 9.19 4.80 -6.07
CA GLY A 129 8.35 5.82 -6.68
C GLY A 129 7.96 6.95 -5.71
N PRO A 130 7.52 8.10 -6.25
CA PRO A 130 7.07 9.21 -5.43
C PRO A 130 5.86 8.80 -4.61
N SER A 131 5.79 9.24 -3.34
CA SER A 131 4.61 8.94 -2.53
C SER A 131 3.38 9.65 -3.08
N VAL A 132 2.32 8.89 -3.34
CA VAL A 132 1.05 9.46 -3.81
C VAL A 132 0.39 10.34 -2.74
N PRO A 133 -0.57 11.22 -3.09
CA PRO A 133 -1.32 12.01 -2.11
C PRO A 133 -1.97 11.18 -1.00
N ALA A 134 -2.26 11.78 0.16
CA ALA A 134 -2.90 11.04 1.26
C ALA A 134 -4.41 10.82 1.05
N LYS A 135 -5.05 11.69 0.26
CA LYS A 135 -6.51 11.78 0.10
C LYS A 135 -7.20 10.54 -0.46
N GLY A 136 -6.45 9.65 -1.10
CA GLY A 136 -6.99 8.38 -1.63
C GLY A 136 -6.80 7.18 -0.70
N LEU A 137 -6.18 7.35 0.48
CA LEU A 137 -5.83 6.24 1.37
C LEU A 137 -6.86 6.05 2.48
N TYR A 138 -7.37 4.83 2.61
CA TYR A 138 -8.40 4.45 3.58
C TYR A 138 -7.95 3.24 4.39
N LEU A 139 -8.12 3.28 5.71
CA LEU A 139 -8.04 2.09 6.57
C LEU A 139 -9.42 1.43 6.57
N VAL A 140 -9.52 0.23 6.00
CA VAL A 140 -10.82 -0.44 5.79
C VAL A 140 -11.09 -1.58 6.77
N SER A 141 -10.05 -2.18 7.35
CA SER A 141 -10.20 -3.23 8.35
C SER A 141 -9.01 -3.30 9.30
N VAL A 142 -9.29 -3.66 10.55
CA VAL A 142 -8.29 -4.02 11.57
C VAL A 142 -8.78 -5.31 12.24
N LEU A 143 -7.98 -6.38 12.13
CA LEU A 143 -8.28 -7.65 12.77
C LEU A 143 -7.63 -7.71 14.16
N TYR A 144 -8.38 -8.19 15.16
CA TYR A 144 -7.91 -8.44 16.52
C TYR A 144 -8.03 -9.94 16.85
N PRO A 145 -7.19 -10.50 17.74
CA PRO A 145 -7.26 -11.91 18.11
C PRO A 145 -8.54 -12.17 18.93
N GLU A 146 -9.17 -13.34 18.74
CA GLU A 146 -10.47 -13.72 19.34
C GLU A 146 -10.50 -13.70 20.88
N LYS A 147 -9.35 -13.71 21.57
CA LYS A 147 -9.29 -13.65 23.04
C LYS A 147 -9.30 -12.21 23.55
N MET A 148 -10.43 -11.52 23.39
CA MET A 148 -10.76 -10.35 24.19
C MET A 148 -11.94 -10.69 25.12
N THR A 149 -11.67 -11.52 26.12
CA THR A 149 -12.60 -11.69 27.24
C THR A 149 -12.56 -10.40 28.05
N LEU A 150 -13.60 -9.59 27.96
CA LEU A 150 -13.85 -8.48 28.88
C LEU A 150 -14.03 -9.08 30.27
N LYS A 151 -12.98 -9.03 31.09
CA LYS A 151 -13.13 -9.20 32.54
C LYS A 151 -13.80 -7.93 33.07
N HIS A 152 -15.13 -7.94 33.11
CA HIS A 152 -15.87 -7.08 34.04
C HIS A 152 -15.74 -7.72 35.42
N GLY A 153 -15.13 -7.01 36.35
CA GLY A 153 -15.13 -7.27 37.78
C GLY A 153 -15.52 -5.99 38.49
#